data_AF-A0A350VVY3-F1
#
_entry.id   AF-A0A350VVY3-F1
#
_cell.length_a   1.000
_cell.length_b   1.000
_cell.length_c   1.000
_cell.angle_alpha   90.00
_cell.angle_beta   90.00
_cell.angle_gamma   90.00
#
_symmetry.space_group_name_H-M   'P 1'
#
loop_
_entity.id
_entity.type
_entity.pdbx_description
1 polymer ?
#
loop_
_entity_poly.entity_id
_entity_poly.type
_entity_poly.pdbx_seq_one_letter_code
_entity_poly.pdbx_strand_id
1 'polypeptide(L)'
;MIICSAISDAGINTVICLAVVFAVLIFISFLISLFKYIPKLEAALSKKDKKTELAENAVVNTVSQIEVKEEEEELSDDLELVAVITAAIAASAGTSTDGFVVRSIRRSNNSRWAK
;
A
#
# COMPACT_ATOMS: atom_id res chain seq x y z
N MET A 1 -35.24 -29.77 -8.02
CA MET A 1 -35.20 -29.57 -6.56
C MET A 1 -33.85 -29.07 -6.06
N ILE A 2 -32.72 -29.53 -6.61
CA ILE A 2 -31.35 -29.16 -6.18
C ILE A 2 -31.02 -27.65 -6.38
N ILE A 3 -31.57 -27.02 -7.42
CA ILE A 3 -31.24 -25.62 -7.80
C ILE A 3 -31.89 -24.59 -6.84
N CYS A 4 -33.08 -24.88 -6.30
CA CYS A 4 -33.76 -23.98 -5.34
C CYS A 4 -33.09 -23.94 -3.96
N SER A 5 -32.42 -25.02 -3.54
CA SER A 5 -31.64 -25.00 -2.30
C SER A 5 -30.35 -24.21 -2.46
N ALA A 6 -29.63 -24.40 -3.57
CA ALA A 6 -28.38 -23.69 -3.83
C ALA A 6 -28.52 -22.16 -3.89
N ILE A 7 -29.61 -21.64 -4.45
CA ILE A 7 -29.87 -20.18 -4.47
C ILE A 7 -30.16 -19.64 -3.07
N SER A 8 -30.83 -20.43 -2.22
CA SER A 8 -31.13 -20.05 -0.83
C SER A 8 -29.84 -20.03 0.01
N ASP A 9 -29.00 -21.04 -0.15
CA ASP A 9 -27.70 -21.15 0.55
C ASP A 9 -26.71 -20.07 0.06
N ALA A 10 -26.68 -19.77 -1.24
CA ALA A 10 -25.84 -18.71 -1.80
C ALA A 10 -26.29 -17.30 -1.34
N GLY A 11 -27.61 -17.07 -1.23
CA GLY A 11 -28.15 -15.80 -0.74
C GLY A 11 -27.79 -15.50 0.72
N ILE A 12 -27.63 -16.53 1.55
CA ILE A 12 -27.26 -16.36 2.96
C ILE A 12 -25.81 -15.86 3.08
N ASN A 13 -24.88 -16.41 2.30
CA ASN A 13 -23.47 -16.01 2.35
C ASN A 13 -23.25 -14.55 1.89
N THR A 14 -24.00 -14.07 0.90
CA THR A 14 -23.88 -12.67 0.45
C THR A 14 -24.41 -11.68 1.49
N VAL A 15 -25.52 -12.01 2.16
CA VAL A 15 -26.08 -11.20 3.25
C VAL A 15 -25.12 -11.17 4.45
N ILE A 16 -24.47 -12.30 4.77
CA ILE A 16 -23.46 -12.35 5.83
C ILE A 16 -22.27 -11.44 5.48
N CYS A 17 -21.72 -11.53 4.27
CA CYS A 17 -20.62 -10.66 3.86
C CYS A 17 -21.02 -9.17 3.88
N LEU A 18 -22.23 -8.86 3.42
CA LEU A 18 -22.76 -7.49 3.44
C LEU A 18 -22.93 -6.97 4.86
N ALA A 19 -23.43 -7.79 5.78
CA ALA A 19 -23.58 -7.44 7.20
C ALA A 19 -22.22 -7.24 7.89
N VAL A 20 -21.25 -8.12 7.63
CA VAL A 20 -19.90 -8.03 8.22
C VAL A 20 -19.18 -6.77 7.74
N VAL A 21 -19.21 -6.46 6.45
CA VAL A 21 -18.60 -5.23 5.92
C VAL A 21 -19.27 -4.00 6.54
N PHE A 22 -20.61 -3.99 6.64
CA PHE A 22 -21.33 -2.88 7.28
C PHE A 22 -20.96 -2.71 8.76
N ALA A 23 -20.82 -3.82 9.50
CA ALA A 23 -20.39 -3.80 10.89
C ALA A 23 -18.94 -3.28 11.05
N VAL A 24 -18.03 -3.69 10.18
CA VAL A 24 -16.63 -3.22 10.19
C VAL A 24 -16.55 -1.72 9.90
N LEU A 25 -17.32 -1.20 8.93
CA LEU A 25 -17.35 0.23 8.63
C LEU A 25 -17.87 1.07 9.80
N ILE A 26 -18.93 0.62 10.47
CA ILE A 26 -19.45 1.26 11.69
C ILE A 26 -18.40 1.24 12.80
N PHE A 27 -17.71 0.10 12.98
CA PHE A 27 -16.67 -0.05 13.99
C PHE A 27 -15.47 0.89 13.74
N ILE A 28 -15.00 0.98 12.50
CA ILE A 28 -13.92 1.91 12.11
C ILE A 28 -14.35 3.36 12.33
N SER A 29 -15.58 3.73 11.95
CA SER A 29 -16.13 5.06 12.20
C SER A 29 -16.18 5.39 13.71
N PHE A 30 -16.55 4.41 14.53
CA PHE A 30 -16.56 4.54 15.98
C PHE A 30 -15.15 4.72 16.56
N LEU A 31 -14.16 3.96 16.10
CA LEU A 31 -12.76 4.11 16.54
C LEU A 31 -12.20 5.50 16.23
N ILE A 32 -12.46 6.03 15.03
CA ILE A 32 -12.03 7.39 14.65
C ILE A 32 -12.75 8.44 15.53
N SER A 33 -14.02 8.20 15.90
CA SER A 33 -14.75 9.07 16.83
C SER A 33 -14.11 9.07 18.24
N LEU A 34 -13.56 7.95 18.71
CA LEU A 34 -12.77 7.89 19.94
C LEU A 34 -11.48 8.71 19.83
N PHE A 35 -10.80 8.66 18.68
CA PHE A 35 -9.61 9.49 18.44
C PHE A 35 -9.90 10.99 18.45
N LYS A 36 -11.12 11.43 18.08
CA LYS A 36 -11.56 12.82 18.27
C LYS A 36 -11.66 13.24 19.75
N TYR A 37 -11.71 12.31 20.70
CA TYR A 37 -11.62 12.61 22.13
C TYR A 37 -10.18 12.63 22.67
N ILE A 38 -9.18 12.13 21.92
CA ILE A 38 -7.76 12.26 22.27
C ILE A 38 -7.34 13.72 22.46
N PRO A 39 -7.64 14.70 21.58
CA PRO A 39 -7.22 16.10 21.80
C PRO A 39 -7.87 16.73 23.04
N LYS A 40 -9.02 16.22 23.50
CA LYS A 40 -9.66 16.67 24.75
C LYS A 40 -9.03 16.03 25.99
N LEU A 41 -8.59 14.77 25.89
CA LEU A 41 -7.83 14.09 26.93
C LEU A 41 -6.39 14.63 27.02
N GLU A 42 -5.79 14.95 25.89
CA GLU A 42 -4.49 15.61 25.80
C GLU A 42 -4.57 17.03 26.35
N ALA A 43 -5.58 17.86 26.04
CA ALA A 43 -5.72 19.16 26.69
C ALA A 43 -5.93 19.07 28.23
N ALA A 44 -6.53 17.97 28.71
CA ALA A 44 -6.70 17.71 30.14
C ALA A 44 -5.42 17.15 30.82
N LEU A 45 -4.56 16.43 30.08
CA LEU A 45 -3.30 15.84 30.57
C LEU A 45 -2.04 16.68 30.29
N SER A 46 -2.02 17.45 29.20
CA SER A 46 -0.94 18.34 28.74
C SER A 46 -0.85 19.66 29.48
N LYS A 47 -1.70 19.88 30.50
CA LYS A 47 -1.30 20.79 31.58
C LYS A 47 -0.06 20.29 32.33
N LYS A 48 0.42 19.06 32.08
CA LYS A 48 1.58 18.50 32.77
C LYS A 48 2.84 18.27 31.93
N ASP A 49 2.79 17.96 30.62
CA ASP A 49 4.03 17.59 29.92
C ASP A 49 4.10 18.10 28.47
N LYS A 50 4.93 19.13 28.27
CA LYS A 50 5.48 19.52 26.95
C LYS A 50 6.44 18.43 26.47
N LYS A 51 6.09 17.66 25.45
CA LYS A 51 7.08 16.88 24.66
C LYS A 51 6.58 16.57 23.25
N THR A 52 6.23 17.60 22.51
CA THR A 52 5.82 17.51 21.09
C THR A 52 6.98 17.93 20.19
N GLU A 53 8.14 17.27 20.28
CA GLU A 53 9.25 17.46 19.32
C GLU A 53 9.86 16.13 18.83
N LEU A 54 9.47 14.97 19.38
CA LEU A 54 9.97 13.67 18.91
C LEU A 54 9.12 13.02 17.80
N ALA A 55 7.90 13.50 17.55
CA ALA A 55 6.98 12.87 16.60
C ALA A 55 7.34 13.16 15.13
N GLU A 56 7.95 14.31 14.84
CA GLU A 56 8.26 14.72 13.46
C GLU A 56 9.39 13.88 12.85
N ASN A 57 10.41 13.52 13.64
CA ASN A 57 11.55 12.73 13.17
C ASN A 57 11.18 11.26 12.88
N ALA A 58 10.24 10.69 13.62
CA ALA A 58 9.76 9.32 13.39
C ALA A 58 8.93 9.20 12.11
N VAL A 59 8.10 10.21 11.81
CA VAL A 59 7.27 10.25 10.59
C VAL A 59 8.16 10.31 9.34
N VAL A 60 9.21 11.13 9.35
CA VAL A 60 10.15 11.24 8.20
C VAL A 60 10.86 9.91 7.93
N ASN A 61 11.33 9.20 8.97
CA ASN A 61 12.00 7.91 8.80
C ASN A 61 11.03 6.82 8.29
N THR A 62 9.77 6.84 8.76
CA THR A 62 8.76 5.89 8.26
C THR A 62 8.38 6.17 6.80
N VAL A 63 8.27 7.44 6.39
CA VAL A 63 7.97 7.80 5.00
C VAL A 63 9.09 7.36 4.07
N SER A 64 10.36 7.58 4.44
CA SER A 64 11.49 7.10 3.65
C SER A 64 11.57 5.57 3.56
N GLN A 65 11.18 4.85 4.61
CA GLN A 65 11.17 3.39 4.61
C GLN A 65 10.00 2.81 3.79
N ILE A 66 8.87 3.51 3.73
CA ILE A 66 7.72 3.15 2.90
C ILE A 66 8.06 3.37 1.41
N GLU A 67 8.69 4.48 1.07
CA GLU A 67 9.08 4.82 -0.31
C GLU A 67 10.12 3.83 -0.87
N VAL A 68 11.09 3.41 -0.05
CA VAL A 68 12.06 2.35 -0.41
C VAL A 68 11.39 0.99 -0.57
N LYS A 69 10.40 0.67 0.27
CA LYS A 69 9.68 -0.60 0.20
C LYS A 69 8.75 -0.66 -1.02
N GLU A 70 8.12 0.44 -1.38
CA GLU A 70 7.28 0.55 -2.57
C GLU A 70 8.11 0.43 -3.87
N GLU A 71 9.32 1.01 -3.92
CA GLU A 71 10.27 0.78 -5.03
C GLU A 71 10.71 -0.70 -5.13
N GLU A 72 10.90 -1.39 -4.01
CA GLU A 72 11.28 -2.81 -3.99
C GLU A 72 10.11 -3.73 -4.38
N GLU A 73 8.87 -3.36 -4.01
CA GLU A 73 7.65 -4.08 -4.35
C GLU A 73 7.30 -3.94 -5.85
N GLU A 74 7.48 -2.77 -6.47
CA GLU A 74 7.31 -2.59 -7.93
C GLU A 74 8.37 -3.35 -8.73
N LEU A 75 9.59 -3.50 -8.20
CA LEU A 75 10.64 -4.33 -8.83
C LEU A 75 10.28 -5.82 -8.72
N SER A 76 9.61 -6.24 -7.64
CA SER A 76 9.22 -7.64 -7.43
C SER A 76 8.19 -8.15 -8.45
N ASP A 77 7.33 -7.27 -8.96
CA ASP A 77 6.29 -7.63 -9.93
C ASP A 77 6.84 -7.91 -11.34
N ASP A 78 7.96 -7.27 -11.72
CA ASP A 78 8.53 -7.34 -13.08
C ASP A 78 9.89 -8.10 -13.13
N LEU A 79 10.19 -8.95 -12.14
CA LEU A 79 11.48 -9.67 -12.02
C LEU A 79 11.84 -10.52 -13.26
N GLU A 80 10.85 -11.13 -13.91
CA GLU A 80 11.06 -11.93 -15.12
C GLU A 80 11.56 -11.05 -16.29
N LEU A 81 10.98 -9.86 -16.45
CA LEU A 81 11.39 -8.91 -17.48
C LEU A 81 12.79 -8.36 -17.20
N VAL A 82 13.06 -8.01 -15.93
CA VAL A 82 14.39 -7.55 -15.49
C VAL A 82 15.47 -8.60 -15.77
N ALA A 83 15.20 -9.89 -15.50
CA ALA A 83 16.15 -10.97 -15.71
C ALA A 83 16.50 -11.18 -17.20
N VAL A 84 15.49 -11.20 -18.08
CA VAL A 84 15.70 -11.37 -19.52
C VAL A 84 16.48 -10.20 -20.12
N ILE A 85 16.14 -8.97 -19.73
CA ILE A 85 16.85 -7.76 -20.20
C ILE A 85 18.30 -7.75 -19.69
N THR A 86 18.50 -8.04 -18.40
CA THR A 86 19.84 -8.10 -17.80
C THR A 86 20.71 -9.15 -18.47
N ALA A 87 20.18 -10.36 -18.68
CA ALA A 87 20.89 -11.43 -19.37
C ALA A 87 21.22 -11.04 -20.82
N ALA A 88 20.29 -10.42 -21.55
CA ALA A 88 20.51 -9.99 -22.94
C ALA A 88 21.61 -8.93 -23.05
N ILE A 89 21.61 -7.93 -22.15
CA ILE A 89 22.63 -6.88 -22.13
C ILE A 89 23.99 -7.45 -21.72
N ALA A 90 24.04 -8.27 -20.65
CA ALA A 90 25.28 -8.90 -20.21
C ALA A 90 25.88 -9.79 -21.31
N ALA A 91 25.05 -10.57 -22.02
CA ALA A 91 25.47 -11.38 -23.14
C ALA A 91 25.93 -10.54 -24.36
N SER A 92 25.22 -9.46 -24.69
CA SER A 92 25.53 -8.63 -25.87
C SER A 92 26.74 -7.70 -25.66
N ALA A 93 26.89 -7.13 -24.47
CA ALA A 93 27.98 -6.22 -24.14
C ALA A 93 29.18 -6.97 -23.52
N GLY A 94 29.04 -8.26 -23.19
CA GLY A 94 30.09 -9.05 -22.53
C GLY A 94 30.50 -8.49 -21.16
N THR A 95 29.62 -7.70 -20.53
CA THR A 95 29.87 -7.01 -19.27
C THR A 95 29.14 -7.70 -18.12
N SER A 96 29.66 -7.56 -16.91
CA SER A 96 29.04 -8.09 -15.70
C SER A 96 27.72 -7.38 -15.39
N THR A 97 26.83 -8.06 -14.67
CA THR A 97 25.48 -7.57 -14.31
C THR A 97 25.47 -6.40 -13.32
N ASP A 98 26.62 -6.03 -12.75
CA ASP A 98 26.77 -4.92 -11.79
C ASP A 98 27.00 -3.55 -12.48
N GLY A 99 27.25 -3.54 -13.80
CA GLY A 99 27.53 -2.32 -14.54
C GLY A 99 26.31 -1.47 -14.91
N PHE A 100 25.09 -1.94 -14.64
CA PHE A 100 23.85 -1.27 -15.02
C PHE A 100 22.66 -1.74 -14.17
N VAL A 101 21.63 -0.91 -14.05
CA VAL A 101 20.41 -1.20 -13.29
C VAL A 101 19.20 -1.14 -14.22
N VAL A 102 18.37 -2.19 -14.20
CA VAL A 102 17.12 -2.26 -14.96
C VAL A 102 15.96 -1.94 -14.02
N ARG A 103 15.13 -0.95 -14.41
CA ARG A 103 13.92 -0.54 -13.67
C ARG A 103 12.73 -0.46 -14.63
N SER A 104 11.52 -0.69 -14.11
CA SER A 104 10.29 -0.47 -14.86
C SER A 104 10.07 1.03 -15.07
N ILE A 105 9.82 1.48 -16.30
CA ILE A 105 9.51 2.88 -16.62
C ILE A 105 8.14 2.92 -17.30
N ARG A 106 7.18 3.60 -16.66
CA ARG A 106 5.82 3.77 -17.20
C ARG A 106 5.74 5.01 -18.10
N ARG A 107 5.03 4.86 -19.22
CA ARG A 107 4.75 5.98 -20.13
C ARG A 107 3.73 6.91 -19.50
N SER A 108 4.10 8.19 -19.30
CA SER A 108 3.14 9.24 -18.96
C SER A 108 2.20 9.52 -20.14
N ASN A 109 0.91 9.73 -19.86
CA ASN A 109 -0.12 9.98 -20.88
C ASN A 109 0.11 11.28 -21.69
N ASN A 110 1.09 12.09 -21.32
CA ASN A 110 1.48 13.28 -22.07
C ASN A 110 2.38 12.90 -23.27
N SER A 111 1.84 12.99 -24.48
CA SER A 111 2.48 12.47 -25.71
C SER A 111 3.54 13.42 -26.31
N ARG A 112 4.45 13.99 -25.50
CA ARG A 112 5.53 14.89 -25.99
C ARG A 112 6.74 14.15 -26.58
N TRP A 113 6.52 13.04 -27.27
CA TRP A 113 7.57 12.43 -28.07
C TRP A 113 7.63 13.22 -29.39
N ALA A 114 8.71 13.97 -29.58
CA ALA A 114 8.94 14.70 -30.82
C ALA A 114 9.01 13.69 -31.97
N LYS A 115 8.26 13.98 -33.04
CA LYS A 115 8.14 13.15 -34.22
C LYS A 115 9.36 13.29 -35.12
#